data_AF-A0A672PVQ5-F1
#
_entry.id   AF-A0A672PVQ5-F1
#
_cell.length_a   1.000
_cell.length_b   1.000
_cell.length_c   1.000
_cell.angle_alpha   90.00
_cell.angle_beta   90.00
_cell.angle_gamma   90.00
#
_symmetry.space_group_name_H-M   'P 1'
#
loop_
_entity.id
_entity.type
_entity.pdbx_description
1 polymer ?
#
loop_
_entity_poly.entity_id
_entity_poly.type
_entity_poly.pdbx_seq_one_letter_code
_entity_poly.pdbx_strand_id
1 'polypeptide(L)'
;GKPFVCGQRSVFGSFDRTATLRPYLNAVRATLQAALCLENFSSQVVERHNKPEVEVRSSKELLLQPVVISRNDKEKVLIEGSINSVRVSIAVKQADEIEKILCHKFMRFMMMRAENFFILRRKPVEGYDISFLITNFHTEQMYKHKLVDFVIHFMEEIDKEISEMKLSVNARARIVAEEFLKNVCLRCCIYILLRTCLNEWKMSFFKFDSFYVVFFLVLRILVYIPNTHQRLVLVWFLRTKTFKVFKISTEQRGKSL
;
A
#
# COMPACT_ATOMS: atom_id res chain seq x y z
N GLY A 1 41.76 -5.45 2.94
CA GLY A 1 41.27 -6.55 3.81
C GLY A 1 39.95 -7.04 3.26
N LYS A 2 39.85 -8.32 2.88
CA LYS A 2 38.59 -8.93 2.42
C LYS A 2 37.71 -9.24 3.66
N PRO A 3 36.39 -9.07 3.59
CA PRO A 3 35.52 -9.41 4.72
C PRO A 3 35.52 -10.94 4.92
N PHE A 4 35.54 -11.35 6.19
CA PHE A 4 35.50 -12.75 6.62
C PHE A 4 34.14 -13.34 6.26
N VAL A 5 34.10 -14.28 5.32
CA VAL A 5 32.89 -15.04 4.98
C VAL A 5 32.92 -16.33 5.79
N CYS A 6 32.02 -16.46 6.76
CA CYS A 6 31.86 -17.69 7.53
C CYS A 6 31.19 -18.75 6.65
N GLY A 7 31.99 -19.63 6.04
CA GLY A 7 31.51 -20.76 5.25
C GLY A 7 31.24 -21.99 6.11
N GLN A 8 29.99 -22.40 6.25
CA GLN A 8 29.63 -23.72 6.77
C GLN A 8 29.62 -24.74 5.63
N ARG A 9 30.30 -25.87 5.84
CA ARG A 9 30.34 -27.04 4.95
C ARG A 9 28.93 -27.63 4.75
N SER A 10 28.64 -27.94 3.49
CA SER A 10 27.36 -28.46 2.99
C SER A 10 27.11 -29.92 3.39
N VAL A 11 25.93 -30.19 3.97
CA VAL A 11 25.29 -31.51 3.93
C VAL A 11 24.10 -31.40 2.98
N PHE A 12 24.11 -32.20 1.93
CA PHE A 12 23.06 -32.28 0.91
C PHE A 12 21.73 -32.73 1.54
N GLY A 13 20.75 -31.83 1.53
CA GLY A 13 19.36 -32.09 1.90
C GLY A 13 18.45 -31.22 1.05
N SER A 14 17.38 -31.82 0.53
CA SER A 14 16.32 -31.22 -0.28
C SER A 14 16.01 -29.75 0.07
N PHE A 15 16.15 -28.89 -0.93
CA PHE A 15 16.17 -27.43 -0.83
C PHE A 15 14.76 -26.85 -0.61
N ASP A 16 14.26 -26.93 0.61
CA ASP A 16 13.08 -26.16 1.02
C ASP A 16 13.51 -24.73 1.38
N ARG A 17 12.98 -23.71 0.69
CA ARG A 17 13.42 -22.29 0.83
C ARG A 17 13.17 -21.73 2.24
N THR A 18 12.40 -22.41 3.06
CA THR A 18 12.15 -22.12 4.47
C THR A 18 13.29 -22.56 5.40
N ALA A 19 14.15 -23.50 4.98
CA ALA A 19 15.21 -24.08 5.80
C ALA A 19 16.37 -23.12 6.11
N THR A 20 16.58 -22.09 5.29
CA THR A 20 17.71 -21.15 5.43
C THR A 20 17.39 -19.91 6.27
N LEU A 21 16.12 -19.64 6.57
CA LEU A 21 15.71 -18.46 7.35
C LEU A 21 16.14 -18.58 8.82
N ARG A 22 15.87 -19.74 9.44
CA ARG A 22 16.23 -19.97 10.85
C ARG A 22 17.74 -19.85 11.12
N PRO A 23 18.64 -20.49 10.34
CA PRO A 23 20.08 -20.30 10.50
C PRO A 23 20.52 -18.85 10.34
N TYR A 24 19.93 -18.13 9.38
CA TYR A 24 20.22 -16.71 9.15
C TYR A 24 19.82 -15.84 10.35
N LEU A 25 18.59 -15.97 10.85
CA LEU A 25 18.12 -15.23 12.02
C LEU A 25 18.92 -15.59 13.28
N ASN A 26 19.31 -16.85 13.44
CA ASN A 26 20.17 -17.28 14.55
C ASN A 26 21.57 -16.66 14.48
N ALA A 27 22.15 -16.56 13.29
CA ALA A 27 23.43 -15.88 13.09
C ALA A 27 23.32 -14.39 13.43
N VAL A 28 22.28 -13.71 12.92
CA VAL A 28 22.02 -12.29 13.23
C VAL A 28 21.83 -12.10 14.74
N ARG A 29 21.03 -12.95 15.38
CA ARG A 29 20.80 -12.93 16.83
C ARG A 29 22.10 -13.06 17.62
N ALA A 30 22.95 -14.04 17.29
CA ALA A 30 24.22 -14.26 17.97
C ALA A 30 25.17 -13.07 17.79
N THR A 31 25.23 -12.48 16.59
CA THR A 31 26.06 -11.30 16.33
C THR A 31 25.54 -10.06 17.05
N LEU A 32 24.21 -9.84 17.10
CA LEU A 32 23.63 -8.74 17.87
C LEU A 32 23.85 -8.90 19.37
N GLN A 33 23.74 -10.11 19.90
CA GLN A 33 24.03 -10.41 21.30
C GLN A 33 25.47 -10.04 21.67
N ALA A 34 26.42 -10.30 20.78
CA ALA A 34 27.83 -9.95 20.96
C ALA A 34 28.10 -8.45 20.75
N ALA A 35 27.41 -7.81 19.80
CA ALA A 35 27.60 -6.39 19.48
C ALA A 35 26.98 -5.45 20.53
N LEU A 36 25.88 -5.85 21.20
CA LEU A 36 25.16 -5.03 22.19
C LEU A 36 25.80 -5.03 23.59
N CYS A 37 27.12 -5.22 23.66
CA CYS A 37 27.92 -4.99 24.86
C CYS A 37 28.36 -3.52 24.90
N LEU A 38 27.38 -2.64 25.12
CA LEU A 38 27.58 -1.19 25.10
C LEU A 38 27.92 -0.66 26.49
N GLU A 39 28.83 0.31 26.52
CA GLU A 39 29.21 1.05 27.72
C GLU A 39 29.05 2.56 27.51
N ASN A 40 28.80 3.28 28.60
CA ASN A 40 28.73 4.73 28.54
C ASN A 40 30.13 5.31 28.33
N PHE A 41 30.31 6.05 27.22
CA PHE A 41 31.61 6.59 26.82
C PHE A 41 31.49 8.07 26.44
N SER A 42 32.24 8.92 27.14
CA SER A 42 32.31 10.36 26.86
C SER A 42 33.15 10.65 25.62
N SER A 43 32.77 11.66 24.83
CA SER A 43 33.51 12.02 23.62
C SER A 43 34.92 12.51 23.96
N GLN A 44 35.91 12.00 23.23
CA GLN A 44 37.31 12.42 23.36
C GLN A 44 37.63 13.71 22.60
N VAL A 45 36.84 14.04 21.58
CA VAL A 45 37.08 15.20 20.70
C VAL A 45 36.46 16.48 21.25
N VAL A 46 35.27 16.36 21.83
CA VAL A 46 34.50 17.51 22.33
C VAL A 46 34.18 17.31 23.79
N GLU A 47 34.66 18.22 24.64
CA GLU A 47 34.42 18.17 26.08
C GLU A 47 32.93 18.16 26.41
N ARG A 48 32.55 17.37 27.42
CA ARG A 48 31.19 17.28 27.98
C ARG A 48 30.09 16.85 27.00
N HIS A 49 30.45 16.33 25.83
CA HIS A 49 29.50 15.73 24.90
C HIS A 49 29.54 14.20 24.97
N ASN A 50 28.36 13.58 24.88
CA ASN A 50 28.21 12.15 24.64
C ASN A 50 27.44 11.99 23.33
N LYS A 51 28.11 11.47 22.30
CA LYS A 51 27.56 11.27 20.96
C LYS A 51 27.79 9.81 20.57
N PRO A 52 26.86 9.19 19.80
CA PRO A 52 27.06 7.83 19.32
C PRO A 52 28.27 7.79 18.37
N GLU A 53 29.32 7.08 18.78
CA GLU A 53 30.61 7.04 18.06
C GLU A 53 30.47 6.41 16.67
N VAL A 54 29.52 5.48 16.48
CA VAL A 54 29.23 4.85 15.17
C VAL A 54 28.71 5.83 14.11
N GLU A 55 28.12 6.95 14.54
CA GLU A 55 27.64 8.03 13.63
C GLU A 55 28.72 9.08 13.39
N VAL A 56 29.45 9.48 14.43
CA VAL A 56 30.45 10.56 14.35
C VAL A 56 31.74 10.08 13.67
N ARG A 57 32.15 8.84 13.94
CA ARG A 57 33.36 8.19 13.38
C ARG A 57 34.63 9.05 13.52
N SER A 58 34.75 9.82 14.60
CA SER A 58 35.92 10.67 14.88
C SER A 58 37.16 9.85 15.23
N SER A 59 36.97 8.83 16.06
CA SER A 59 38.00 7.98 16.65
C SER A 59 37.85 6.57 16.08
N LYS A 60 38.87 6.11 15.35
CA LYS A 60 38.83 4.79 14.68
C LYS A 60 39.01 3.64 15.67
N GLU A 61 39.67 3.90 16.78
CA GLU A 61 39.94 2.99 17.88
C GLU A 61 38.67 2.56 18.63
N LEU A 62 37.61 3.37 18.57
CA LEU A 62 36.33 3.06 19.21
C LEU A 62 35.37 2.28 18.29
N LEU A 63 35.72 2.15 17.01
CA LEU A 63 34.90 1.47 16.01
C LEU A 63 35.32 0.01 15.91
N LEU A 64 34.33 -0.88 15.98
CA LEU A 64 34.52 -2.30 15.72
C LEU A 64 34.47 -2.57 14.23
N GLN A 65 35.01 -3.73 13.82
CA GLN A 65 34.94 -4.17 12.44
C GLN A 65 33.47 -4.37 12.03
N PRO A 66 32.99 -3.73 10.94
CA PRO A 66 31.64 -3.95 10.44
C PRO A 66 31.48 -5.39 9.94
N VAL A 67 30.38 -6.03 10.35
CA VAL A 67 30.03 -7.40 9.97
C VAL A 67 28.79 -7.38 9.08
N VAL A 68 28.85 -8.10 7.96
CA VAL A 68 27.69 -8.29 7.07
C VAL A 68 27.28 -9.76 7.11
N ILE A 69 26.01 -9.99 7.39
CA ILE A 69 25.40 -11.32 7.38
C ILE A 69 24.42 -11.33 6.22
N SER A 70 24.65 -12.17 5.23
CA SER A 70 23.81 -12.29 4.04
C SER A 70 23.17 -13.67 3.98
N ARG A 71 21.87 -13.72 3.70
CA ARG A 71 21.18 -14.96 3.34
C ARG A 71 21.25 -15.20 1.83
N ASN A 72 21.00 -14.14 1.07
CA ASN A 72 21.03 -14.09 -0.40
C ASN A 72 21.70 -12.77 -0.82
N ASP A 73 21.97 -12.57 -2.11
CA ASP A 73 22.55 -11.31 -2.62
C ASP A 73 21.69 -10.07 -2.31
N LYS A 74 20.37 -10.28 -2.21
CA LYS A 74 19.37 -9.23 -1.90
C LYS A 74 19.11 -9.06 -0.40
N GLU A 75 19.15 -10.14 0.37
CA GLU A 75 18.81 -10.17 1.80
C GLU A 75 20.09 -10.16 2.63
N LYS A 76 20.38 -9.01 3.25
CA LYS A 76 21.59 -8.83 4.06
C LYS A 76 21.35 -7.86 5.22
N VAL A 77 22.07 -8.09 6.31
CA VAL A 77 22.11 -7.20 7.48
C VAL A 77 23.55 -6.76 7.69
N LEU A 78 23.75 -5.45 7.83
CA LEU A 78 25.01 -4.83 8.20
C LEU A 78 24.94 -4.41 9.67
N ILE A 79 25.89 -4.90 10.47
CA ILE A 79 26.04 -4.55 11.88
C ILE A 79 27.36 -3.81 12.03
N GLU A 80 27.27 -2.57 12.48
CA GLU A 80 28.41 -1.72 12.79
C GLU A 80 28.39 -1.44 14.29
N GLY A 81 29.38 -1.96 15.01
CA GLY A 81 29.51 -1.75 16.45
C GLY A 81 30.49 -0.64 16.79
N SER A 82 30.25 0.05 17.90
CA SER A 82 31.22 0.86 18.61
C SER A 82 31.12 0.58 20.11
N ILE A 83 31.94 1.25 20.92
CA ILE A 83 31.90 1.13 22.39
C ILE A 83 30.56 1.56 23.01
N ASN A 84 29.92 2.61 22.48
CA ASN A 84 28.72 3.21 23.08
C ASN A 84 27.45 3.05 22.23
N SER A 85 27.57 2.61 20.98
CA SER A 85 26.44 2.49 20.07
C SER A 85 26.63 1.39 19.03
N VAL A 86 25.53 0.79 18.60
CA VAL A 86 25.46 -0.17 17.50
C VAL A 86 24.49 0.35 16.47
N ARG A 87 24.91 0.32 15.20
CA ARG A 87 24.04 0.56 14.06
C ARG A 87 23.74 -0.75 13.35
N VAL A 88 22.46 -1.01 13.14
CA VAL A 88 21.97 -2.21 12.46
C VAL A 88 21.20 -1.77 11.22
N SER A 89 21.68 -2.13 10.03
CA SER A 89 21.02 -1.81 8.77
C SER A 89 20.54 -3.07 8.08
N ILE A 90 19.29 -3.08 7.63
CA ILE A 90 18.61 -4.25 7.11
C ILE A 90 18.21 -3.98 5.66
N ALA A 91 18.57 -4.91 4.78
CA ALA A 91 18.09 -4.97 3.40
C ALA A 91 17.02 -6.07 3.32
N VAL A 92 15.81 -5.66 2.95
CA VAL A 92 14.63 -6.53 2.89
C VAL A 92 14.57 -7.18 1.51
N LYS A 93 14.02 -8.39 1.45
CA LYS A 93 13.81 -9.09 0.19
C LYS A 93 12.82 -8.32 -0.68
N GLN A 94 13.20 -8.05 -1.94
CA GLN A 94 12.32 -7.45 -2.94
C GLN A 94 12.28 -8.36 -4.17
N ALA A 95 11.15 -9.06 -4.38
CA ALA A 95 10.95 -9.92 -5.54
C ALA A 95 10.41 -9.14 -6.74
N ASP A 96 9.40 -8.31 -6.51
CA ASP A 96 8.66 -7.58 -7.55
C ASP A 96 8.74 -6.05 -7.38
N GLU A 97 8.42 -5.30 -8.45
CA GLU A 97 8.34 -3.84 -8.40
C GLU A 97 7.26 -3.32 -7.42
N ILE A 98 6.14 -4.04 -7.31
CA ILE A 98 5.08 -3.71 -6.34
C ILE A 98 5.62 -3.84 -4.92
N GLU A 99 6.35 -4.91 -4.61
CA GLU A 99 6.96 -5.10 -3.28
C GLU A 99 8.00 -4.03 -2.98
N LYS A 100 8.79 -3.62 -3.97
CA LYS A 100 9.74 -2.51 -3.82
C LYS A 100 9.04 -1.21 -3.40
N ILE A 101 7.92 -0.87 -4.05
CA ILE A 101 7.14 0.33 -3.72
C ILE A 101 6.48 0.21 -2.34
N LEU A 102 5.91 -0.97 -2.02
CA LEU A 102 5.30 -1.24 -0.72
C LEU A 102 6.32 -1.15 0.41
N CYS A 103 7.47 -1.81 0.26
CA CYS A 103 8.57 -1.78 1.22
C CYS A 103 9.05 -0.34 1.44
N HIS A 104 9.33 0.41 0.37
CA HIS A 104 9.78 1.80 0.49
C HIS A 104 8.76 2.69 1.23
N LYS A 105 7.45 2.53 0.95
CA LYS A 105 6.39 3.27 1.64
C LYS A 105 6.26 2.86 3.11
N PHE A 106 6.34 1.56 3.39
CA PHE A 106 6.23 1.03 4.75
C PHE A 106 7.41 1.45 5.63
N MET A 107 8.65 1.32 5.13
CA MET A 107 9.84 1.81 5.84
C MET A 107 9.77 3.32 6.07
N ARG A 108 9.37 4.10 5.06
CA ARG A 108 9.19 5.55 5.19
C ARG A 108 8.16 5.90 6.26
N PHE A 109 7.06 5.16 6.34
CA PHE A 109 6.03 5.37 7.36
C PHE A 109 6.59 5.17 8.78
N MET A 110 7.41 4.14 8.99
CA MET A 110 8.05 3.87 10.27
C MET A 110 9.09 4.94 10.63
N MET A 111 9.91 5.37 9.67
CA MET A 111 10.92 6.41 9.89
C MET A 111 10.32 7.78 10.25
N MET A 112 9.13 8.12 9.72
CA MET A 112 8.43 9.35 10.09
C MET A 112 7.97 9.36 11.56
N ARG A 113 7.87 8.18 12.20
CA ARG A 113 7.46 8.00 13.60
C ARG A 113 8.61 7.61 14.52
N ALA A 114 9.86 7.81 14.08
CA ALA A 114 11.05 7.45 14.83
C ALA A 114 11.19 8.19 16.19
N GLU A 115 10.43 9.26 16.44
CA GLU A 115 10.41 9.91 17.76
C GLU A 115 9.72 9.05 18.82
N ASN A 116 8.62 8.38 18.46
CA ASN A 116 7.96 7.42 19.34
C ASN A 116 8.73 6.08 19.37
N PHE A 117 9.41 5.78 18.27
CA PHE A 117 10.21 4.58 18.09
C PHE A 117 11.70 4.90 18.20
N PHE A 118 12.16 5.18 19.41
CA PHE A 118 13.44 5.84 19.71
C PHE A 118 14.71 5.11 19.23
N ILE A 119 14.63 3.83 18.87
CA ILE A 119 15.77 3.08 18.31
C ILE A 119 15.88 3.18 16.77
N LEU A 120 14.90 3.76 16.07
CA LEU A 120 14.94 3.91 14.61
C LEU A 120 15.70 5.16 14.17
N ARG A 121 16.46 5.04 13.08
CA ARG A 121 17.05 6.20 12.41
C ARG A 121 16.01 6.85 11.49
N ARG A 122 16.03 8.18 11.41
CA ARG A 122 15.17 8.98 10.50
C ARG A 122 15.50 8.78 9.02
N LYS A 123 16.74 8.36 8.73
CA LYS A 123 17.23 8.05 7.39
C LYS A 123 18.00 6.72 7.45
N PRO A 124 17.81 5.81 6.49
CA PRO A 124 18.56 4.58 6.42
C PRO A 124 19.97 4.84 5.89
N VAL A 125 20.86 3.86 6.04
CA VAL A 125 22.17 3.84 5.39
C VAL A 125 21.98 3.56 3.89
N GLU A 126 22.84 4.14 3.05
CA GLU A 126 22.79 3.93 1.60
C GLU A 126 22.90 2.45 1.24
N GLY A 127 22.01 1.98 0.37
CA GLY A 127 21.94 0.57 -0.03
C GLY A 127 21.20 -0.36 0.92
N TYR A 128 20.57 0.18 1.97
CA TYR A 128 19.69 -0.54 2.90
C TYR A 128 18.32 0.14 3.00
N ASP A 129 17.29 -0.62 3.37
CA ASP A 129 15.92 -0.13 3.41
C ASP A 129 15.58 0.56 4.75
N ILE A 130 16.14 0.05 5.85
CA ILE A 130 15.93 0.58 7.19
C ILE A 130 17.18 0.42 8.05
N SER A 131 17.37 1.36 8.98
CA SER A 131 18.47 1.32 9.93
C SER A 131 18.03 1.66 11.34
N PHE A 132 18.55 0.90 12.30
CA PHE A 132 18.40 1.11 13.73
C PHE A 132 19.69 1.68 14.31
N LEU A 133 19.55 2.54 15.32
CA LEU A 133 20.63 3.05 16.14
C LEU A 133 20.33 2.74 17.60
N ILE A 134 21.11 1.83 18.18
CA ILE A 134 21.01 1.45 19.57
C ILE A 134 22.18 2.07 20.31
N THR A 135 21.92 2.82 21.38
CA THR A 135 22.95 3.46 22.22
C THR A 135 22.96 2.83 23.61
N ASN A 136 23.99 3.17 24.40
CA ASN A 136 24.08 2.77 25.81
C ASN A 136 22.84 3.18 26.63
N PHE A 137 22.25 4.35 26.33
CA PHE A 137 21.03 4.80 26.99
C PHE A 137 19.85 3.85 26.80
N HIS A 138 19.74 3.21 25.63
CA HIS A 138 18.67 2.24 25.36
C HIS A 138 18.89 0.93 26.13
N THR A 139 20.15 0.50 26.28
CA THR A 139 20.49 -0.71 27.06
C THR A 139 20.41 -0.50 28.57
N GLU A 140 20.50 0.75 29.03
CA GLU A 140 20.28 1.12 30.43
C GLU A 140 18.78 1.12 30.79
N GLN A 141 17.93 1.58 29.86
CA GLN A 141 16.47 1.65 30.07
C GLN A 141 15.75 0.31 29.82
N MET A 142 16.26 -0.52 28.90
CA MET A 142 15.65 -1.79 28.52
C MET A 142 16.66 -2.91 28.53
N TYR A 143 16.19 -4.13 28.83
CA TYR A 143 17.05 -5.29 28.77
C TYR A 143 17.53 -5.60 27.35
N LYS A 144 18.85 -5.77 27.20
CA LYS A 144 19.49 -6.07 25.90
C LYS A 144 18.87 -7.26 25.16
N HIS A 145 18.46 -8.31 25.87
CA HIS A 145 17.85 -9.48 25.24
C HIS A 145 16.50 -9.16 24.59
N LYS A 146 15.70 -8.24 25.18
CA LYS A 146 14.45 -7.77 24.59
C LYS A 146 14.68 -6.93 23.35
N LEU A 147 15.76 -6.13 23.32
CA LEU A 147 16.17 -5.40 22.11
C LEU A 147 16.56 -6.35 20.98
N VAL A 148 17.34 -7.40 21.28
CA VAL A 148 17.69 -8.43 20.30
C VAL A 148 16.43 -9.13 19.79
N ASP A 149 15.55 -9.58 20.70
CA ASP A 149 14.28 -10.22 20.33
C ASP A 149 13.43 -9.31 19.45
N PHE A 150 13.35 -8.02 19.79
CA PHE A 150 12.62 -7.04 19.01
C PHE A 150 13.16 -6.94 17.57
N VAL A 151 14.48 -6.84 17.37
CA VAL A 151 15.06 -6.73 16.02
C VAL A 151 14.78 -8.00 15.21
N ILE A 152 14.90 -9.19 15.82
CA ILE A 152 14.61 -10.45 15.13
C ILE A 152 13.11 -10.56 14.78
N HIS A 153 12.23 -10.23 15.73
CA HIS A 153 10.80 -10.21 15.50
C HIS A 153 10.42 -9.23 14.39
N PHE A 154 11.02 -8.04 14.39
CA PHE A 154 10.82 -7.05 13.35
C PHE A 154 11.20 -7.56 11.96
N MET A 155 12.32 -8.29 11.83
CA MET A 155 12.71 -8.92 10.57
C MET A 155 11.70 -9.96 10.08
N GLU A 156 11.09 -10.74 10.98
CA GLU A 156 10.07 -11.74 10.64
C GLU A 156 8.72 -11.11 10.26
N GLU A 157 8.32 -10.04 10.94
CA GLU A 157 7.03 -9.38 10.71
C GLU A 157 7.00 -8.55 9.43
N ILE A 158 8.12 -7.93 9.01
CA ILE A 158 8.16 -7.17 7.74
C ILE A 158 7.77 -8.05 6.55
N ASP A 159 8.30 -9.27 6.47
CA ASP A 159 8.03 -10.17 5.35
C ASP A 159 6.54 -10.57 5.28
N LYS A 160 5.90 -10.77 6.44
CA LYS A 160 4.47 -11.06 6.54
C LYS A 160 3.64 -9.84 6.17
N GLU A 161 3.94 -8.68 6.74
CA GLU A 161 3.20 -7.43 6.51
C GLU A 161 3.25 -7.02 5.03
N ILE A 162 4.40 -7.12 4.36
CA ILE A 162 4.52 -6.84 2.93
C ILE A 162 3.66 -7.80 2.10
N SER A 163 3.64 -9.08 2.48
CA SER A 163 2.83 -10.10 1.82
C SER A 163 1.33 -9.82 1.99
N GLU A 164 0.90 -9.45 3.19
CA GLU A 164 -0.50 -9.07 3.48
C GLU A 164 -0.91 -7.81 2.73
N MET A 165 -0.07 -6.77 2.72
CA MET A 165 -0.31 -5.55 1.95
C MET A 165 -0.45 -5.85 0.45
N LYS A 166 0.40 -6.72 -0.11
CA LYS A 166 0.32 -7.14 -1.51
C LYS A 166 -1.02 -7.83 -1.82
N LEU A 167 -1.44 -8.77 -0.98
CA LEU A 167 -2.74 -9.44 -1.12
C LEU A 167 -3.91 -8.46 -1.02
N SER A 168 -3.85 -7.52 -0.07
CA SER A 168 -4.88 -6.48 0.12
C SER A 168 -5.02 -5.55 -1.08
N VAL A 169 -3.90 -5.13 -1.69
CA VAL A 169 -3.92 -4.30 -2.91
C VAL A 169 -4.53 -5.08 -4.07
N ASN A 170 -4.15 -6.34 -4.26
CA ASN A 170 -4.69 -7.18 -5.34
C ASN A 170 -6.18 -7.46 -5.19
N ALA A 171 -6.64 -7.75 -3.96
CA ALA A 171 -8.06 -7.96 -3.67
C ALA A 171 -8.88 -6.69 -3.95
N ARG A 172 -8.41 -5.52 -3.50
CA ARG A 172 -9.09 -4.24 -3.76
C ARG A 172 -9.11 -3.89 -5.25
N ALA A 173 -8.00 -4.10 -5.96
CA ALA A 173 -7.94 -3.86 -7.41
C ALA A 173 -8.97 -4.72 -8.16
N ARG A 174 -9.15 -5.98 -7.75
CA ARG A 174 -10.17 -6.86 -8.31
C ARG A 174 -11.59 -6.33 -8.08
N ILE A 175 -11.92 -5.95 -6.85
CA ILE A 175 -13.25 -5.40 -6.51
C ILE A 175 -13.54 -4.14 -7.34
N VAL A 176 -12.57 -3.24 -7.46
CA VAL A 176 -12.72 -2.00 -8.25
C VAL A 176 -12.95 -2.32 -9.73
N ALA A 177 -12.23 -3.30 -10.29
CA ALA A 177 -12.41 -3.72 -11.68
C ALA A 177 -13.78 -4.37 -11.92
N GLU A 178 -14.23 -5.25 -11.02
CA GLU A 178 -15.55 -5.88 -11.10
C GLU A 178 -16.68 -4.84 -11.04
N GLU A 179 -16.58 -3.88 -10.12
CA GLU A 179 -17.58 -2.82 -9.98
C GLU A 179 -17.60 -1.88 -11.20
N PHE A 180 -16.43 -1.56 -11.75
CA PHE A 180 -16.33 -0.78 -12.98
C PHE A 180 -16.99 -1.50 -14.16
N LEU A 181 -16.71 -2.80 -14.34
CA LEU A 181 -17.26 -3.60 -15.43
C LEU A 181 -18.78 -3.82 -15.32
N LYS A 182 -19.32 -4.00 -14.11
CA LYS A 182 -20.78 -4.06 -13.89
C LYS A 182 -21.47 -2.79 -14.39
N ASN A 183 -20.91 -1.63 -14.05
CA ASN A 183 -21.48 -0.33 -14.44
C ASN A 183 -21.33 -0.04 -15.94
N VAL A 184 -20.21 -0.44 -16.56
CA VAL A 184 -20.01 -0.34 -18.01
C VAL A 184 -20.95 -1.29 -18.76
N CYS A 185 -21.12 -2.52 -18.29
CA CYS A 185 -22.00 -3.51 -18.92
C CYS A 185 -23.47 -3.07 -18.83
N LEU A 186 -23.92 -2.50 -17.71
CA LEU A 186 -25.25 -1.89 -17.62
C LEU A 186 -25.41 -0.77 -18.64
N ARG A 187 -24.44 0.14 -18.75
CA ARG A 187 -24.53 1.27 -19.69
C ARG A 187 -24.44 0.82 -21.16
N CYS A 188 -23.66 -0.23 -21.45
CA CYS A 188 -23.52 -0.82 -22.78
C CYS A 188 -24.76 -1.67 -23.16
N CYS A 189 -25.33 -2.45 -22.25
CA CYS A 189 -26.59 -3.16 -22.46
C CYS A 189 -27.75 -2.19 -22.69
N ILE A 190 -27.82 -1.07 -21.95
CA ILE A 190 -28.79 0.00 -22.21
C ILE A 190 -28.57 0.59 -23.61
N TYR A 191 -27.32 0.87 -24.00
CA TYR A 191 -27.00 1.45 -25.31
C TYR A 191 -27.28 0.49 -26.47
N ILE A 192 -26.98 -0.80 -26.31
CA ILE A 192 -27.27 -1.86 -27.28
C ILE A 192 -28.79 -2.10 -27.37
N LEU A 193 -29.51 -2.18 -26.25
CA LEU A 193 -30.97 -2.29 -26.23
C LEU A 193 -31.65 -1.07 -26.84
N LEU A 194 -31.15 0.15 -26.58
CA LEU A 194 -31.64 1.35 -27.27
C LEU A 194 -31.38 1.27 -28.77
N ARG A 195 -30.19 0.80 -29.19
CA ARG A 195 -29.80 0.73 -30.60
C ARG A 195 -30.55 -0.37 -31.38
N THR A 196 -30.79 -1.54 -30.78
CA THR A 196 -31.63 -2.60 -31.39
C THR A 196 -33.10 -2.18 -31.44
N CYS A 197 -33.62 -1.55 -30.38
CA CYS A 197 -35.00 -1.06 -30.38
C CYS A 197 -35.22 0.10 -31.37
N LEU A 198 -34.22 0.97 -31.59
CA LEU A 198 -34.25 2.01 -32.63
C LEU A 198 -34.19 1.40 -34.05
N ASN A 199 -33.45 0.30 -34.22
CA ASN A 199 -33.34 -0.38 -35.51
C ASN A 199 -34.59 -1.19 -35.86
N GLU A 200 -35.27 -1.82 -34.87
CA GLU A 200 -36.57 -2.47 -35.09
C GLU A 200 -37.67 -1.45 -35.48
N TRP A 201 -37.64 -0.24 -34.93
CA TRP A 201 -38.58 0.83 -35.29
C TRP A 201 -38.32 1.48 -36.65
N LYS A 202 -37.17 1.22 -37.27
CA LYS A 202 -36.87 1.72 -38.62
C LYS A 202 -37.57 0.93 -39.74
N MET A 203 -38.19 -0.22 -39.42
CA MET A 203 -38.97 -1.03 -40.38
C MET A 203 -40.49 -0.86 -40.24
N SER A 204 -40.97 -0.22 -39.17
CA SER A 204 -42.41 -0.07 -38.91
C SER A 204 -42.87 1.38 -39.05
N PHE A 205 -42.49 2.03 -40.16
CA PHE A 205 -43.07 3.30 -40.57
C PHE A 205 -44.33 3.05 -41.42
N PHE A 206 -45.33 2.39 -40.83
CA PHE A 206 -46.68 2.33 -41.40
C PHE A 206 -47.70 2.60 -40.30
N LYS A 207 -48.17 3.86 -40.29
CA LYS A 207 -49.38 4.42 -39.67
C LYS A 207 -49.76 3.89 -38.27
N PHE A 208 -49.44 4.63 -37.22
CA PHE A 208 -50.22 4.59 -35.98
C PHE A 208 -50.22 5.96 -35.28
N ASP A 209 -51.40 6.38 -34.84
CA ASP A 209 -51.74 7.73 -34.36
C ASP A 209 -50.90 8.24 -33.18
N SER A 210 -50.57 9.54 -33.25
CA SER A 210 -49.62 10.31 -32.41
C SER A 210 -49.81 10.25 -30.89
N PHE A 211 -50.95 9.76 -30.37
CA PHE A 211 -51.25 9.84 -28.94
C PHE A 211 -50.62 8.69 -28.12
N TYR A 212 -50.56 7.49 -28.68
CA TYR A 212 -50.05 6.30 -27.98
C TYR A 212 -48.52 6.26 -27.92
N VAL A 213 -47.85 6.78 -28.95
CA VAL A 213 -46.39 6.79 -29.05
C VAL A 213 -45.78 7.67 -27.95
N VAL A 214 -46.35 8.86 -27.73
CA VAL A 214 -45.86 9.78 -26.69
C VAL A 214 -46.11 9.20 -25.28
N PHE A 215 -47.25 8.55 -25.07
CA PHE A 215 -47.59 7.94 -23.78
C PHE A 215 -46.64 6.78 -23.42
N PHE A 216 -46.34 5.89 -24.37
CA PHE A 216 -45.39 4.79 -24.16
C PHE A 216 -43.94 5.27 -23.99
N LEU A 217 -43.53 6.32 -24.70
CA LEU A 217 -42.19 6.91 -24.54
C LEU A 217 -42.02 7.53 -23.15
N VAL A 218 -43.03 8.23 -22.66
CA VAL A 218 -43.03 8.83 -21.31
C VAL A 218 -43.02 7.76 -20.21
N LEU A 219 -43.81 6.69 -20.35
CA LEU A 219 -43.79 5.58 -19.39
C LEU A 219 -42.42 4.87 -19.36
N ARG A 220 -41.78 4.68 -20.52
CA ARG A 220 -40.43 4.09 -20.59
C ARG A 220 -39.35 4.98 -19.96
N ILE A 221 -39.44 6.30 -20.13
CA ILE A 221 -38.53 7.25 -19.51
C ILE A 221 -38.71 7.27 -17.98
N LEU A 222 -39.95 7.17 -17.47
CA LEU A 222 -40.23 7.12 -16.04
C LEU A 222 -39.68 5.88 -15.34
N VAL A 223 -39.64 4.73 -16.02
CA VAL A 223 -39.02 3.50 -15.50
C VAL A 223 -37.49 3.66 -15.35
N TYR A 224 -36.87 4.53 -16.14
CA TYR A 224 -35.41 4.71 -16.21
C TYR A 224 -34.83 5.79 -15.29
N ILE A 225 -35.65 6.58 -14.59
CA ILE A 225 -35.18 7.61 -13.66
C ILE A 225 -35.19 7.02 -12.23
N PRO A 226 -34.04 6.85 -11.57
CA PRO A 226 -33.98 6.23 -10.24
C PRO A 226 -34.37 7.19 -9.10
N ASN A 227 -34.43 8.50 -9.35
CA ASN A 227 -34.60 9.53 -8.33
C ASN A 227 -36.05 10.05 -8.28
N THR A 228 -36.73 9.93 -7.13
CA THR A 228 -38.17 10.23 -6.95
C THR A 228 -38.52 11.70 -7.21
N HIS A 229 -37.61 12.63 -6.90
CA HIS A 229 -37.80 14.06 -7.15
C HIS A 229 -37.84 14.41 -8.65
N GLN A 230 -36.99 13.78 -9.47
CA GLN A 230 -36.96 14.01 -10.91
C GLN A 230 -38.17 13.41 -11.63
N ARG A 231 -38.71 12.30 -11.12
CA ARG A 231 -39.99 11.73 -11.61
C ARG A 231 -41.15 12.73 -11.43
N LEU A 232 -41.23 13.37 -10.27
CA LEU A 232 -42.30 14.35 -9.97
C LEU A 232 -42.21 15.61 -10.82
N VAL A 233 -40.99 16.14 -11.06
CA VAL A 233 -40.78 17.31 -11.94
C VAL A 233 -41.18 16.99 -13.38
N LEU A 234 -40.84 15.80 -13.89
CA LEU A 234 -41.20 15.39 -15.25
C LEU A 234 -42.72 15.22 -15.40
N VAL A 235 -43.38 14.59 -14.43
CA VAL A 235 -44.85 14.44 -14.40
C VAL A 235 -45.53 15.81 -14.32
N TRP A 236 -45.01 16.75 -13.52
CA TRP A 236 -45.53 18.12 -13.42
C TRP A 236 -45.35 18.92 -14.72
N PHE A 237 -44.20 18.78 -15.38
CA PHE A 237 -43.91 19.42 -16.67
C PHE A 237 -44.79 18.87 -17.81
N LEU A 238 -45.09 17.58 -17.78
CA LEU A 238 -46.01 16.95 -18.74
C LEU A 238 -47.46 17.38 -18.49
N ARG A 239 -47.88 17.49 -17.23
CA ARG A 239 -49.23 17.92 -16.84
C ARG A 239 -49.52 19.38 -17.21
N THR A 240 -48.49 20.23 -17.23
CA THR A 240 -48.60 21.65 -17.65
C THR A 240 -48.58 21.84 -19.17
N LYS A 241 -47.84 21.01 -19.92
CA LYS A 241 -47.83 21.06 -21.39
C LYS A 241 -49.07 20.43 -22.03
N THR A 242 -49.62 19.35 -21.49
CA THR A 242 -50.87 18.75 -22.00
C THR A 242 -52.05 19.70 -21.87
N PHE A 243 -52.14 20.46 -20.77
CA PHE A 243 -53.18 21.48 -20.58
C PHE A 243 -53.07 22.66 -21.56
N LYS A 244 -51.85 23.10 -21.92
CA LYS A 244 -51.65 24.17 -22.90
C LYS A 244 -52.07 23.75 -24.31
N VAL A 245 -51.78 22.52 -24.72
CA VAL A 245 -52.19 21.98 -26.04
C VAL A 245 -53.70 21.77 -26.12
N PHE A 246 -54.34 21.35 -25.02
CA PHE A 246 -55.79 21.17 -24.98
C PHE A 246 -56.55 22.50 -25.11
N LYS A 247 -56.06 23.57 -24.45
CA LYS A 247 -56.68 24.91 -24.52
C LYS A 247 -56.60 25.53 -25.93
N ILE A 248 -55.48 25.32 -26.63
CA ILE A 248 -55.29 25.78 -28.02
C ILE A 248 -56.23 25.04 -28.99
N SER A 249 -56.49 23.74 -28.78
CA SER A 249 -57.38 22.96 -29.64
C SER A 249 -58.86 23.30 -29.48
N THR A 250 -59.29 23.72 -28.28
CA THR A 250 -60.67 24.17 -28.04
C THR A 250 -60.93 25.58 -28.57
N GLU A 251 -59.92 26.45 -28.54
CA GLU A 251 -60.04 27.85 -28.98
C GLU A 251 -60.00 27.99 -30.51
N GLN A 252 -59.31 27.07 -31.21
CA GLN A 252 -59.36 26.99 -32.68
C GLN A 252 -60.64 26.33 -33.24
N ARG A 253 -61.36 25.53 -32.44
CA ARG A 253 -62.66 24.93 -32.85
C ARG A 253 -63.85 25.89 -32.75
N GLY A 254 -63.73 27.02 -32.04
CA GLY A 254 -64.79 28.02 -31.89
C GLY A 254 -64.76 29.18 -32.90
N LYS A 255 -63.87 29.17 -33.90
CA LYS A 255 -63.74 30.24 -34.91
C LYS A 255 -64.07 29.79 -36.35
N SER A 256 -64.69 28.63 -36.51
CA SER A 256 -65.25 28.19 -37.79
C SER A 256 -66.72 27.80 -37.62
N LEU A 257 -67.57 28.81 -37.44
CA LEU A 257 -69.01 28.83 -37.75
C LEU A 257 -69.42 30.30 -37.91
#